data_AF-F4XHI7-F1
#
_entry.id   AF-F4XHI7-F1
#
_cell.length_a   1.000
_cell.length_b   1.000
_cell.length_c   1.000
_cell.angle_alpha   90.00
_cell.angle_beta   90.00
_cell.angle_gamma   90.00
#
_symmetry.space_group_name_H-M   'P 1'
#
loop_
_entity.id
_entity.type
_entity.pdbx_description
1 polymer ?
#
loop_
_entity_poly.entity_id
_entity_poly.type
_entity_poly.pdbx_seq_one_letter_code
_entity_poly.pdbx_strand_id
1 'polypeptide(L)'
;MRPVERLLATARAEIGYIEKDTNAQLDDKTANAGDGNWNKYARDLDALGVVYNGKKNGYAWCDIFTDWCFIQTFGLELGLKLLCQAKKGVGAGCSGSANYYKQKGQFHTSGPQPGDQIFFTNDGGKTMYHTGIVEKVAGGRVYTIEGNTSSAAGVVENGGCVRDKSYALTYSKIGGYGRPDFSIVPEEDDDMDQNKFNEMFKVAMTAHQKELQDNDCGEWSREAREWAIRVGLFAGNGTTADGQPNYMWASPLTREQAAQLFYRFAQDHGLA
;
A
#
# COMPACT_ATOMS: atom_id res chain seq x y z
N MET A 1 -2.51 -10.93 2.09
CA MET A 1 -3.82 -10.85 2.77
C MET A 1 -4.89 -10.53 1.73
N ARG A 2 -6.11 -11.09 1.80
CA ARG A 2 -7.16 -10.82 0.77
C ARG A 2 -7.52 -9.32 0.77
N PRO A 3 -7.94 -8.73 -0.36
CA PRO A 3 -8.24 -7.30 -0.44
C PRO A 3 -9.21 -6.79 0.65
N VAL A 4 -10.31 -7.51 0.88
CA VAL A 4 -11.28 -7.17 1.93
C VAL A 4 -10.64 -7.15 3.32
N GLU A 5 -9.77 -8.11 3.63
CA GLU A 5 -9.09 -8.18 4.94
C GLU A 5 -8.14 -7.02 5.14
N ARG A 6 -7.45 -6.57 4.07
CA ARG A 6 -6.58 -5.38 4.10
C ARG A 6 -7.38 -4.12 4.42
N LEU A 7 -8.52 -3.93 3.75
CA LEU A 7 -9.41 -2.79 4.00
C LEU A 7 -9.89 -2.79 5.46
N LEU A 8 -10.34 -3.95 5.95
CA LEU A 8 -10.81 -4.09 7.32
C LEU A 8 -9.68 -3.91 8.34
N ALA A 9 -8.45 -4.31 8.03
CA ALA A 9 -7.29 -4.06 8.88
C ALA A 9 -7.02 -2.56 9.03
N THR A 10 -7.06 -1.81 7.91
CA THR A 10 -6.95 -0.34 7.92
C THR A 10 -8.04 0.29 8.78
N ALA A 11 -9.31 -0.07 8.55
CA ALA A 11 -10.43 0.49 9.32
C ALA A 11 -10.35 0.15 10.82
N ARG A 12 -9.97 -1.08 11.19
CA ARG A 12 -9.79 -1.50 12.59
C ARG A 12 -8.69 -0.73 13.29
N ALA A 13 -7.60 -0.43 12.60
CA ALA A 13 -6.49 0.33 13.17
C ALA A 13 -6.92 1.73 13.64
N GLU A 14 -8.00 2.28 13.06
CA GLU A 14 -8.53 3.58 13.38
C GLU A 14 -9.54 3.59 14.55
N ILE A 15 -10.04 2.44 14.99
CA ILE A 15 -10.99 2.36 16.13
C ILE A 15 -10.41 3.07 17.36
N GLY A 16 -11.20 4.00 17.91
CA GLY A 16 -10.81 4.85 19.03
C GLY A 16 -10.21 6.20 18.64
N TYR A 17 -10.04 6.50 17.35
CA TYR A 17 -9.73 7.86 16.88
C TYR A 17 -10.84 8.84 17.26
N ILE A 18 -10.47 9.99 17.82
CA ILE A 18 -11.39 11.08 18.21
C ILE A 18 -11.10 12.30 17.35
N GLU A 19 -12.15 12.95 16.83
CA GLU A 19 -12.04 14.20 16.07
C GLU A 19 -11.50 15.34 16.92
N LYS A 20 -11.03 16.39 16.24
CA LYS A 20 -10.28 17.47 16.87
C LYS A 20 -11.07 18.77 16.96
N ASP A 21 -10.79 19.53 18.01
CA ASP A 21 -11.33 20.89 18.22
C ASP A 21 -10.81 21.87 17.15
N THR A 22 -9.53 21.70 16.77
CA THR A 22 -8.84 22.54 15.80
C THR A 22 -8.04 21.71 14.79
N ASN A 23 -7.54 22.35 13.74
CA ASN A 23 -6.67 21.73 12.72
C ASN A 23 -5.23 21.47 13.25
N ALA A 24 -5.11 20.85 14.42
CA ALA A 24 -3.86 20.54 15.09
C ALA A 24 -3.91 19.12 15.68
N GLN A 25 -2.75 18.48 15.83
CA GLN A 25 -2.61 17.15 16.44
C GLN A 25 -3.48 16.06 15.79
N LEU A 26 -3.75 16.20 14.49
CA LEU A 26 -4.67 15.35 13.75
C LEU A 26 -4.25 13.87 13.71
N ASP A 27 -2.95 13.57 13.82
CA ASP A 27 -2.42 12.20 13.79
C ASP A 27 -2.48 11.48 15.15
N ASP A 28 -2.62 12.23 16.24
CA ASP A 28 -2.80 11.63 17.57
C ASP A 28 -4.21 11.07 17.69
N LYS A 29 -4.35 9.87 18.26
CA LYS A 29 -5.64 9.18 18.34
C LYS A 29 -6.65 9.88 19.25
N THR A 30 -6.18 10.61 20.27
CA THR A 30 -7.07 11.16 21.33
C THR A 30 -6.76 12.59 21.76
N ALA A 31 -5.57 13.13 21.49
CA ALA A 31 -5.23 14.51 21.81
C ALA A 31 -6.10 15.50 21.00
N ASN A 32 -6.20 16.74 21.49
CA ASN A 32 -6.99 17.83 20.88
C ASN A 32 -8.46 17.48 20.62
N ALA A 33 -9.06 16.59 21.43
CA ALA A 33 -10.45 16.18 21.26
C ALA A 33 -11.40 17.39 21.31
N GLY A 34 -12.35 17.46 20.38
CA GLY A 34 -13.39 18.49 20.31
C GLY A 34 -14.50 18.09 19.35
N ASP A 35 -15.32 19.04 18.91
CA ASP A 35 -16.47 18.84 18.01
C ASP A 35 -16.37 19.63 16.70
N GLY A 36 -15.17 20.17 16.42
CA GLY A 36 -14.89 20.99 15.24
C GLY A 36 -14.80 20.22 13.92
N ASN A 37 -15.06 18.90 13.91
CA ASN A 37 -14.94 18.03 12.74
C ASN A 37 -13.53 17.97 12.10
N TRP A 38 -12.50 18.46 12.80
CA TRP A 38 -11.13 18.39 12.32
C TRP A 38 -10.59 16.97 12.46
N ASN A 39 -10.06 16.40 11.38
CA ASN A 39 -9.58 15.02 11.41
C ASN A 39 -8.49 14.78 10.36
N LYS A 40 -7.66 13.74 10.59
CA LYS A 40 -6.59 13.36 9.66
C LYS A 40 -7.11 12.88 8.31
N TYR A 41 -8.26 12.21 8.28
CA TYR A 41 -8.79 11.60 7.07
C TYR A 41 -9.10 12.66 6.00
N ALA A 42 -9.83 13.70 6.40
CA ALA A 42 -10.14 14.82 5.54
C ALA A 42 -8.89 15.60 5.13
N ARG A 43 -7.95 15.85 6.06
CA ARG A 43 -6.65 16.48 5.74
C ARG A 43 -5.90 15.71 4.65
N ASP A 44 -5.78 14.39 4.80
CA ASP A 44 -5.01 13.55 3.88
C ASP A 44 -5.63 13.55 2.49
N LEU A 45 -6.95 13.40 2.40
CA LEU A 45 -7.66 13.43 1.13
C LEU A 45 -7.68 14.84 0.50
N ASP A 46 -7.75 15.90 1.30
CA ASP A 46 -7.63 17.28 0.85
C ASP A 46 -6.24 17.58 0.25
N ALA A 47 -5.18 16.99 0.82
CA ALA A 47 -3.80 17.15 0.35
C ALA A 47 -3.59 16.53 -1.05
N LEU A 48 -4.36 15.51 -1.42
CA LEU A 48 -4.34 14.93 -2.77
C LEU A 48 -4.94 15.89 -3.82
N GLY A 49 -5.80 16.84 -3.41
CA GLY A 49 -6.33 17.90 -4.27
C GLY A 49 -7.28 17.46 -5.40
N VAL A 50 -7.60 16.17 -5.49
CA VAL A 50 -8.35 15.59 -6.61
C VAL A 50 -9.47 14.63 -6.19
N VAL A 51 -9.65 14.34 -4.90
CA VAL A 51 -10.68 13.41 -4.44
C VAL A 51 -12.06 14.06 -4.55
N TYR A 52 -12.24 15.20 -3.87
CA TYR A 52 -13.52 15.91 -3.79
C TYR A 52 -13.53 17.21 -4.58
N ASN A 53 -14.73 17.76 -4.78
CA ASN A 53 -14.97 19.06 -5.43
C ASN A 53 -14.51 20.30 -4.64
N GLY A 54 -13.76 20.10 -3.55
CA GLY A 54 -13.24 21.14 -2.67
C GLY A 54 -12.74 20.52 -1.37
N LYS A 55 -12.01 21.30 -0.57
CA LYS A 55 -11.51 20.86 0.74
C LYS A 55 -12.65 20.52 1.70
N LYS A 56 -12.50 19.46 2.49
CA LYS A 56 -13.53 18.91 3.39
C LYS A 56 -13.10 18.78 4.86
N ASN A 57 -11.87 19.14 5.22
CA ASN A 57 -11.50 19.15 6.64
C ASN A 57 -12.30 20.20 7.43
N GLY A 58 -12.84 19.81 8.59
CA GLY A 58 -13.82 20.61 9.35
C GLY A 58 -15.30 20.37 8.96
N TYR A 59 -15.59 19.41 8.08
CA TYR A 59 -16.96 18.94 7.77
C TYR A 59 -17.20 17.54 8.32
N ALA A 60 -18.48 17.14 8.41
CA ALA A 60 -18.87 15.79 8.80
C ALA A 60 -18.12 14.73 7.98
N TRP A 61 -17.48 13.78 8.67
CA TRP A 61 -16.42 12.94 8.07
C TRP A 61 -16.71 11.43 8.05
N CYS A 62 -17.96 11.00 8.19
CA CYS A 62 -18.31 9.57 8.15
C CYS A 62 -17.99 8.90 6.81
N ASP A 63 -18.34 9.55 5.68
CA ASP A 63 -17.98 9.06 4.35
C ASP A 63 -16.51 9.28 4.04
N ILE A 64 -15.97 10.42 4.48
CA ILE A 64 -14.55 10.76 4.33
C ILE A 64 -13.65 9.69 4.97
N PHE A 65 -14.03 9.16 6.13
CA PHE A 65 -13.34 8.03 6.77
C PHE A 65 -13.36 6.78 5.90
N THR A 66 -14.51 6.47 5.30
CA THR A 66 -14.64 5.30 4.41
C THR A 66 -13.76 5.48 3.18
N ASP A 67 -13.88 6.62 2.49
CA ASP A 67 -13.04 6.97 1.33
C ASP A 67 -11.54 6.90 1.67
N TRP A 68 -11.15 7.41 2.84
CA TRP A 68 -9.77 7.36 3.31
C TRP A 68 -9.31 5.92 3.54
N CYS A 69 -10.13 5.04 4.12
CA CYS A 69 -9.77 3.63 4.29
C CYS A 69 -9.50 2.95 2.94
N PHE A 70 -10.33 3.19 1.92
CA PHE A 70 -10.11 2.64 0.59
C PHE A 70 -8.85 3.20 -0.07
N ILE A 71 -8.68 4.53 -0.06
CA ILE A 71 -7.54 5.21 -0.70
C ILE A 71 -6.22 4.90 0.00
N GLN A 72 -6.19 4.85 1.33
CA GLN A 72 -5.01 4.49 2.11
C GLN A 72 -4.60 3.04 1.87
N THR A 73 -5.57 2.12 1.71
CA THR A 73 -5.29 0.69 1.53
C THR A 73 -4.84 0.34 0.12
N PHE A 74 -5.47 0.94 -0.89
CA PHE A 74 -5.31 0.52 -2.29
C PHE A 74 -4.67 1.59 -3.19
N GLY A 75 -4.37 2.77 -2.65
CA GLY A 75 -3.93 3.93 -3.41
C GLY A 75 -5.10 4.66 -4.10
N LEU A 76 -4.81 5.86 -4.59
CA LEU A 76 -5.82 6.79 -5.11
C LEU A 76 -6.66 6.22 -6.26
N GLU A 77 -6.01 5.75 -7.34
CA GLU A 77 -6.73 5.34 -8.56
C GLU A 77 -7.60 4.09 -8.32
N LEU A 78 -7.06 3.09 -7.61
CA LEU A 78 -7.78 1.86 -7.32
C LEU A 78 -8.85 2.08 -6.25
N GLY A 79 -8.56 2.87 -5.22
CA GLY A 79 -9.53 3.27 -4.20
C GLY A 79 -10.74 3.97 -4.79
N LEU A 80 -10.53 4.96 -5.68
CA LEU A 80 -11.65 5.63 -6.37
C LEU A 80 -12.47 4.69 -7.26
N LYS A 81 -11.83 3.74 -7.95
CA LYS A 81 -12.55 2.71 -8.74
C LYS A 81 -13.41 1.82 -7.85
N LEU A 82 -12.88 1.35 -6.72
CA LEU A 82 -13.62 0.53 -5.75
C LEU A 82 -14.83 1.28 -5.17
N LEU A 83 -14.64 2.57 -4.87
CA LEU A 83 -15.70 3.48 -4.41
C LEU A 83 -16.69 3.90 -5.50
N CYS A 84 -16.46 3.51 -6.76
CA CYS A 84 -17.21 3.98 -7.94
C CYS A 84 -17.18 5.51 -8.14
N GLN A 85 -16.30 6.21 -7.42
CA GLN A 85 -16.26 7.66 -7.32
C GLN A 85 -15.41 8.28 -8.44
N ALA A 86 -15.88 9.40 -8.98
CA ALA A 86 -15.10 10.24 -9.88
C ALA A 86 -14.17 11.19 -9.10
N LYS A 87 -13.01 11.52 -9.68
CA LYS A 87 -12.15 12.61 -9.19
C LYS A 87 -12.92 13.93 -9.16
N LYS A 88 -12.62 14.77 -8.18
CA LYS A 88 -13.32 16.03 -7.86
C LYS A 88 -14.82 15.80 -7.65
N GLY A 89 -15.16 14.64 -7.09
CA GLY A 89 -16.52 14.16 -6.91
C GLY A 89 -17.21 14.70 -5.65
N VAL A 90 -18.35 14.08 -5.33
CA VAL A 90 -19.21 14.44 -4.20
C VAL A 90 -19.33 13.33 -3.15
N GLY A 91 -18.44 12.32 -3.16
CA GLY A 91 -18.50 11.17 -2.24
C GLY A 91 -18.15 11.50 -0.80
N ALA A 92 -17.68 12.72 -0.50
CA ALA A 92 -17.62 13.20 0.89
C ALA A 92 -18.99 13.22 1.59
N GLY A 93 -20.11 13.18 0.83
CA GLY A 93 -21.46 13.06 1.37
C GLY A 93 -22.10 11.71 1.04
N CYS A 94 -22.76 11.12 2.03
CA CYS A 94 -23.39 9.79 1.97
C CYS A 94 -24.35 9.58 0.79
N SER A 95 -25.14 10.60 0.44
CA SER A 95 -26.04 10.49 -0.71
C SER A 95 -25.29 10.46 -2.04
N GLY A 96 -24.19 11.21 -2.15
CA GLY A 96 -23.32 11.22 -3.33
C GLY A 96 -22.59 9.88 -3.49
N SER A 97 -21.99 9.39 -2.41
CA SER A 97 -21.30 8.09 -2.37
C SER A 97 -22.24 6.94 -2.74
N ALA A 98 -23.41 6.83 -2.10
CA ALA A 98 -24.41 5.82 -2.43
C ALA A 98 -24.87 5.89 -3.90
N ASN A 99 -25.00 7.10 -4.45
CA ASN A 99 -25.39 7.28 -5.85
C ASN A 99 -24.33 6.79 -6.85
N TYR A 100 -23.03 6.86 -6.52
CA TYR A 100 -21.99 6.28 -7.36
C TYR A 100 -22.15 4.76 -7.50
N TYR A 101 -22.35 4.05 -6.39
CA TYR A 101 -22.65 2.61 -6.45
C TYR A 101 -23.94 2.30 -7.20
N LYS A 102 -25.01 3.10 -6.99
CA LYS A 102 -26.28 2.93 -7.72
C LYS A 102 -26.08 3.06 -9.24
N GLN A 103 -25.33 4.07 -9.68
CA GLN A 103 -25.03 4.30 -11.10
C GLN A 103 -24.18 3.18 -11.72
N LYS A 104 -23.36 2.49 -10.91
CA LYS A 104 -22.57 1.33 -11.32
C LYS A 104 -23.29 -0.01 -11.16
N GLY A 105 -24.53 -0.02 -10.66
CA GLY A 105 -25.27 -1.27 -10.39
C GLY A 105 -24.69 -2.08 -9.23
N GLN A 106 -23.88 -1.44 -8.38
CA GLN A 106 -23.18 -2.05 -7.24
C GLN A 106 -23.84 -1.69 -5.89
N PHE A 107 -25.04 -1.12 -5.90
CA PHE A 107 -25.81 -0.84 -4.69
C PHE A 107 -26.85 -1.93 -4.42
N HIS A 108 -26.80 -2.52 -3.24
CA HIS A 108 -27.68 -3.62 -2.82
C HIS A 108 -28.53 -3.20 -1.61
N THR A 109 -29.77 -3.65 -1.56
CA THR A 109 -30.68 -3.36 -0.43
C THR A 109 -30.72 -4.50 0.60
N SER A 110 -30.04 -5.62 0.34
CA SER A 110 -30.00 -6.79 1.22
C SER A 110 -28.73 -7.61 1.00
N GLY A 111 -28.51 -8.59 1.89
CA GLY A 111 -27.37 -9.50 1.82
C GLY A 111 -26.01 -8.81 1.94
N PRO A 112 -25.74 -8.07 3.04
CA PRO A 112 -24.45 -7.42 3.24
C PRO A 112 -23.28 -8.42 3.24
N GLN A 113 -22.12 -7.94 2.81
CA GLN A 113 -20.87 -8.68 2.80
C GLN A 113 -19.76 -7.87 3.48
N PRO A 114 -18.76 -8.53 4.10
CA PRO A 114 -17.56 -7.86 4.58
C PRO A 114 -16.92 -6.99 3.47
N GLY A 115 -16.56 -5.75 3.80
CA GLY A 115 -16.02 -4.78 2.85
C GLY A 115 -17.05 -3.93 2.11
N ASP A 116 -18.34 -4.24 2.20
CA ASP A 116 -19.40 -3.34 1.71
C ASP A 116 -19.36 -2.01 2.49
N GLN A 117 -19.66 -0.91 1.82
CA GLN A 117 -19.99 0.36 2.46
C GLN A 117 -21.48 0.37 2.81
N ILE A 118 -21.83 0.36 4.10
CA ILE A 118 -23.23 0.45 4.55
C ILE A 118 -23.70 1.91 4.53
N PHE A 119 -24.95 2.16 4.16
CA PHE A 119 -25.56 3.49 4.19
C PHE A 119 -26.83 3.52 5.02
N PHE A 120 -27.01 4.57 5.80
CA PHE A 120 -28.18 4.78 6.65
C PHE A 120 -29.06 5.93 6.16
N THR A 121 -30.36 5.76 6.34
CA THR A 121 -31.42 6.64 5.82
C THR A 121 -32.52 6.88 6.86
N ASN A 122 -33.16 8.06 6.81
CA ASN A 122 -34.37 8.38 7.57
C ASN A 122 -35.60 8.53 6.66
N ASP A 123 -35.46 8.33 5.34
CA ASP A 123 -36.50 8.62 4.35
C ASP A 123 -36.74 7.46 3.36
N GLY A 124 -36.38 6.24 3.77
CA GLY A 124 -36.57 5.03 2.96
C GLY A 124 -35.57 4.90 1.81
N GLY A 125 -34.39 5.51 1.93
CA GLY A 125 -33.27 5.37 1.00
C GLY A 125 -33.23 6.40 -0.13
N LYS A 126 -34.07 7.45 -0.04
CA LYS A 126 -34.03 8.59 -0.97
C LYS A 126 -32.76 9.41 -0.73
N THR A 127 -32.43 9.64 0.53
CA THR A 127 -31.17 10.24 0.97
C THR A 127 -30.48 9.36 2.00
N MET A 128 -29.16 9.50 2.07
CA MET A 128 -28.31 8.84 3.06
C MET A 128 -27.65 9.91 3.93
N TYR A 129 -27.63 9.67 5.24
CA TYR A 129 -27.15 10.62 6.25
C TYR A 129 -25.92 10.12 7.02
N HIS A 130 -25.64 8.80 6.98
CA HIS A 130 -24.48 8.22 7.63
C HIS A 130 -24.02 6.95 6.89
N THR A 131 -22.77 6.54 7.12
CA THR A 131 -22.16 5.39 6.48
C THR A 131 -21.04 4.78 7.33
N GLY A 132 -20.60 3.58 6.96
CA GLY A 132 -19.42 2.91 7.50
C GLY A 132 -19.05 1.70 6.67
N ILE A 133 -18.07 0.92 7.13
CA ILE A 133 -17.60 -0.28 6.44
C ILE A 133 -18.15 -1.52 7.17
N VAL A 134 -18.78 -2.43 6.45
CA VAL A 134 -19.24 -3.72 6.98
C VAL A 134 -18.02 -4.58 7.32
N GLU A 135 -17.86 -4.92 8.58
CA GLU A 135 -16.80 -5.80 9.08
C GLU A 135 -17.17 -7.27 8.89
N LYS A 136 -18.39 -7.63 9.32
CA LYS A 136 -18.91 -9.01 9.26
C LYS A 136 -20.42 -9.07 9.39
N VAL A 137 -20.99 -10.21 9.05
CA VAL A 137 -22.41 -10.53 9.22
C VAL A 137 -22.51 -11.84 10.00
N ALA A 138 -23.20 -11.81 11.14
CA ALA A 138 -23.36 -12.98 12.01
C ALA A 138 -24.57 -12.84 12.92
N GLY A 139 -25.26 -13.95 13.21
CA GLY A 139 -26.36 -13.98 14.19
C GLY A 139 -27.51 -13.02 13.87
N GLY A 140 -27.84 -12.83 12.59
CA GLY A 140 -28.90 -11.90 12.16
C GLY A 140 -28.53 -10.42 12.29
N ARG A 141 -27.24 -10.11 12.47
CA ARG A 141 -26.71 -8.75 12.62
C ARG A 141 -25.63 -8.45 11.59
N VAL A 142 -25.52 -7.18 11.23
CA VAL A 142 -24.37 -6.60 10.53
C VAL A 142 -23.52 -5.86 11.55
N TYR A 143 -22.21 -6.07 11.48
CA TYR A 143 -21.19 -5.41 12.30
C TYR A 143 -20.39 -4.47 11.39
N THR A 144 -20.11 -3.27 11.87
CA THR A 144 -19.56 -2.19 11.06
C THR A 144 -18.44 -1.46 11.82
N ILE A 145 -17.57 -0.80 11.07
CA ILE A 145 -16.61 0.18 11.57
C ILE A 145 -16.98 1.51 10.93
N GLU A 146 -17.35 2.47 11.76
CA GLU A 146 -17.92 3.75 11.34
C GLU A 146 -17.04 4.89 11.80
N GLY A 147 -16.86 5.89 10.94
CA GLY A 147 -16.25 7.17 11.27
C GLY A 147 -17.30 8.20 11.65
N ASN A 148 -16.91 9.21 12.42
CA ASN A 148 -17.76 10.27 12.92
C ASN A 148 -19.04 9.77 13.62
N THR A 149 -18.90 8.75 14.45
CA THR A 149 -19.96 8.13 15.25
C THR A 149 -19.59 8.14 16.74
N SER A 150 -20.35 7.45 17.59
CA SER A 150 -20.02 7.29 19.02
C SER A 150 -20.32 5.87 19.53
N SER A 151 -19.94 5.61 20.79
CA SER A 151 -20.25 4.34 21.48
C SER A 151 -21.73 4.18 21.87
N ALA A 152 -22.58 5.21 21.67
CA ALA A 152 -24.00 5.08 21.95
C ALA A 152 -24.68 4.09 20.99
N ALA A 153 -25.79 3.49 21.41
CA ALA A 153 -26.50 2.51 20.59
C ALA A 153 -27.18 3.15 19.36
N GLY A 154 -27.32 2.38 18.28
CA GLY A 154 -27.92 2.86 17.03
C GLY A 154 -26.98 3.75 16.22
N VAL A 155 -27.52 4.34 15.14
CA VAL A 155 -26.74 5.19 14.24
C VAL A 155 -26.59 6.55 14.90
N VAL A 156 -25.34 6.98 15.09
CA VAL A 156 -25.01 8.30 15.62
C VAL A 156 -24.22 9.02 14.55
N GLU A 157 -24.86 9.97 13.89
CA GLU A 157 -24.17 10.88 12.98
C GLU A 157 -23.42 11.94 13.78
N ASN A 158 -22.27 12.38 13.27
CA ASN A 158 -21.48 13.44 13.88
C ASN A 158 -21.12 13.21 15.35
N GLY A 159 -20.79 11.96 15.70
CA GLY A 159 -20.46 11.55 17.07
C GLY A 159 -18.99 11.71 17.45
N GLY A 160 -18.14 12.14 16.51
CA GLY A 160 -16.77 12.56 16.76
C GLY A 160 -15.75 11.47 17.01
N CYS A 161 -16.04 10.19 16.75
CA CYS A 161 -15.01 9.15 16.82
C CYS A 161 -15.19 8.01 15.81
N VAL A 162 -14.14 7.20 15.64
CA VAL A 162 -14.21 5.92 14.92
C VAL A 162 -14.55 4.81 15.91
N ARG A 163 -15.64 4.07 15.67
CA ARG A 163 -16.10 2.98 16.53
C ARG A 163 -16.63 1.79 15.75
N ASP A 164 -16.50 0.63 16.37
CA ASP A 164 -17.26 -0.56 16.02
C ASP A 164 -18.74 -0.39 16.42
N LYS A 165 -19.64 -0.86 15.55
CA LYS A 165 -21.08 -0.76 15.71
C LYS A 165 -21.74 -2.04 15.22
N SER A 166 -23.00 -2.24 15.58
CA SER A 166 -23.78 -3.35 15.02
C SER A 166 -25.27 -3.08 15.01
N TYR A 167 -25.95 -3.65 14.03
CA TYR A 167 -27.39 -3.47 13.79
C TYR A 167 -28.04 -4.80 13.45
N ALA A 168 -29.31 -4.97 13.79
CA ALA A 168 -30.09 -6.06 13.24
C ALA A 168 -30.16 -5.89 11.71
N LEU A 169 -30.13 -7.00 10.95
CA LEU A 169 -30.26 -6.94 9.48
C LEU A 169 -31.60 -6.32 9.04
N THR A 170 -32.59 -6.32 9.93
CA THR A 170 -33.93 -5.71 9.74
C THR A 170 -34.01 -4.27 10.25
N TYR A 171 -32.90 -3.66 10.67
CA TYR A 171 -32.92 -2.32 11.24
C TYR A 171 -33.42 -1.31 10.19
N SER A 172 -34.52 -0.62 10.52
CA SER A 172 -35.30 0.17 9.56
C SER A 172 -34.56 1.35 8.94
N LYS A 173 -33.46 1.78 9.56
CA LYS A 173 -32.63 2.88 9.04
C LYS A 173 -31.54 2.41 8.06
N ILE A 174 -31.40 1.11 7.80
CA ILE A 174 -30.47 0.63 6.77
C ILE A 174 -31.05 0.98 5.40
N GLY A 175 -30.37 1.86 4.67
CA GLY A 175 -30.73 2.26 3.30
C GLY A 175 -30.17 1.33 2.24
N GLY A 176 -29.05 0.67 2.52
CA GLY A 176 -28.43 -0.34 1.65
C GLY A 176 -26.93 -0.38 1.78
N TYR A 177 -26.29 -1.01 0.80
CA TYR A 177 -24.87 -1.38 0.81
C TYR A 177 -24.26 -1.11 -0.57
N GLY A 178 -23.24 -0.27 -0.63
CA GLY A 178 -22.35 -0.17 -1.80
C GLY A 178 -21.35 -1.32 -1.75
N ARG A 179 -21.32 -2.16 -2.78
CA ARG A 179 -20.43 -3.32 -2.87
C ARG A 179 -19.30 -3.05 -3.86
N PRO A 180 -18.06 -2.78 -3.39
CA PRO A 180 -16.91 -2.65 -4.28
C PRO A 180 -16.65 -3.95 -5.05
N ASP A 181 -16.20 -3.84 -6.29
CA ASP A 181 -15.68 -4.98 -7.06
C ASP A 181 -14.23 -5.24 -6.67
N PHE A 182 -14.01 -6.03 -5.62
CA PHE A 182 -12.66 -6.36 -5.15
C PHE A 182 -11.88 -7.26 -6.13
N SER A 183 -12.50 -7.81 -7.18
CA SER A 183 -11.79 -8.61 -8.19
C SER A 183 -10.84 -7.79 -9.06
N ILE A 184 -11.02 -6.46 -9.08
CA ILE A 184 -10.13 -5.54 -9.80
C ILE A 184 -8.85 -5.21 -9.02
N VAL A 185 -8.77 -5.61 -7.75
CA VAL A 185 -7.56 -5.45 -6.94
C VAL A 185 -6.57 -6.52 -7.40
N PRO A 186 -5.39 -6.15 -7.92
CA PRO A 186 -4.38 -7.13 -8.27
C PRO A 186 -4.07 -8.01 -7.07
N GLU A 187 -3.89 -9.30 -7.29
CA GLU A 187 -3.29 -10.13 -6.27
C GLU A 187 -1.92 -9.51 -5.94
N GLU A 188 -1.76 -9.05 -4.70
CA GLU A 188 -0.42 -8.79 -4.20
C GLU A 188 0.24 -10.17 -4.14
N ASP A 189 1.36 -10.32 -4.85
CA ASP A 189 2.32 -11.38 -4.56
C ASP A 189 2.78 -11.16 -3.11
N ASP A 190 1.99 -11.64 -2.15
CA ASP A 190 2.37 -11.75 -0.74
C ASP A 190 3.63 -12.60 -0.55
N ASP A 191 4.07 -13.29 -1.62
CA ASP A 191 5.28 -14.11 -1.72
C ASP A 191 6.56 -13.32 -1.97
N MET A 192 6.64 -12.02 -1.66
CA MET A 192 7.94 -11.39 -1.40
C MET A 192 8.51 -11.89 -0.05
N ASP A 193 8.68 -13.20 0.05
CA ASP A 193 9.37 -13.85 1.14
C ASP A 193 10.90 -13.68 0.96
N GLN A 194 11.65 -14.00 2.01
CA GLN A 194 13.11 -13.91 1.98
C GLN A 194 13.72 -14.75 0.85
N ASN A 195 13.06 -15.84 0.43
CA ASN A 195 13.57 -16.72 -0.63
C ASN A 195 13.43 -16.07 -2.00
N LYS A 196 12.27 -15.49 -2.32
CA LYS A 196 12.03 -14.78 -3.58
C LYS A 196 12.90 -13.53 -3.66
N PHE A 197 13.07 -12.81 -2.56
CA PHE A 197 14.06 -11.72 -2.47
C PHE A 197 15.48 -12.24 -2.75
N ASN A 198 15.90 -13.32 -2.11
CA ASN A 198 17.24 -13.89 -2.31
C ASN A 198 17.46 -14.34 -3.75
N GLU A 199 16.47 -14.93 -4.41
CA GLU A 199 16.56 -15.32 -5.82
C GLU A 199 16.67 -14.11 -6.74
N MET A 200 15.82 -13.09 -6.54
CA MET A 200 15.92 -11.84 -7.29
C MET A 200 17.26 -11.13 -7.07
N PHE A 201 17.75 -11.13 -5.82
CA PHE A 201 19.04 -10.57 -5.46
C PHE A 201 20.19 -11.35 -6.12
N LYS A 202 20.15 -12.69 -6.13
CA LYS A 202 21.14 -13.51 -6.85
C LYS A 202 21.16 -13.21 -8.34
N VAL A 203 20.00 -13.09 -8.97
CA VAL A 203 19.90 -12.75 -10.40
C VAL A 203 20.48 -11.37 -10.67
N ALA A 204 20.12 -10.37 -9.86
CA ALA A 204 20.64 -9.02 -9.99
C ALA A 204 22.16 -8.95 -9.78
N MET A 205 22.67 -9.63 -8.75
CA MET A 205 24.12 -9.70 -8.48
C MET A 205 24.87 -10.44 -9.58
N THR A 206 24.29 -11.50 -10.15
CA THR A 206 24.87 -12.23 -11.28
C THR A 206 24.93 -11.34 -12.53
N ALA A 207 23.86 -10.60 -12.81
CA ALA A 207 23.83 -9.65 -13.92
C ALA A 207 24.87 -8.54 -13.74
N HIS A 208 24.94 -7.93 -12.54
CA HIS A 208 25.92 -6.91 -12.23
C HIS A 208 27.37 -7.42 -12.29
N GLN A 209 27.63 -8.63 -11.78
CA GLN A 209 28.95 -9.25 -11.91
C GLN A 209 29.33 -9.46 -13.37
N LYS A 210 28.37 -9.82 -14.23
CA LYS A 210 28.62 -9.97 -15.67
C LYS A 210 28.98 -8.65 -16.35
N GLU A 211 28.44 -7.52 -15.89
CA GLU A 211 28.83 -6.18 -16.37
C GLU A 211 30.30 -5.87 -16.02
N LEU A 212 30.79 -6.34 -14.86
CA LEU A 212 32.19 -6.16 -14.44
C LEU A 212 33.17 -7.17 -15.05
N GLN A 213 32.68 -8.13 -15.85
CA GLN A 213 33.50 -9.12 -16.54
C GLN A 213 33.95 -8.62 -17.92
N ASP A 214 34.47 -7.39 -17.95
CA ASP A 214 35.07 -6.77 -19.12
C ASP A 214 36.53 -6.37 -18.83
N ASN A 215 37.17 -5.70 -19.78
CA ASN A 215 38.53 -5.22 -19.63
C ASN A 215 38.60 -3.77 -19.13
N ASP A 216 37.52 -3.20 -18.58
CA ASP A 216 37.54 -1.84 -18.06
C ASP A 216 38.52 -1.73 -16.88
N CYS A 217 39.36 -0.70 -16.93
CA CYS A 217 40.53 -0.62 -16.07
C CYS A 217 41.04 0.83 -15.94
N GLY A 218 41.54 1.16 -14.75
CA GLY A 218 42.16 2.47 -14.51
C GLY A 218 43.58 2.56 -15.08
N GLU A 219 43.96 3.74 -15.56
CA GLU A 219 45.28 4.00 -16.14
C GLU A 219 46.43 3.70 -15.18
N TRP A 220 46.23 3.96 -13.88
CA TRP A 220 47.25 3.78 -12.84
C TRP A 220 47.78 2.34 -12.74
N SER A 221 46.99 1.34 -13.16
CA SER A 221 47.32 -0.08 -13.05
C SER A 221 48.00 -0.66 -14.30
N ARG A 222 48.21 0.16 -15.34
CA ARG A 222 48.63 -0.31 -16.68
C ARG A 222 49.91 -1.14 -16.64
N GLU A 223 50.98 -0.59 -16.07
CA GLU A 223 52.29 -1.25 -16.02
C GLU A 223 52.23 -2.60 -15.28
N ALA A 224 51.52 -2.63 -14.15
CA ALA A 224 51.32 -3.85 -13.37
C ALA A 224 50.55 -4.93 -14.15
N ARG A 225 49.49 -4.55 -14.87
CA ARG A 225 48.68 -5.47 -15.69
C ARG A 225 49.48 -6.02 -16.88
N GLU A 226 50.22 -5.17 -17.58
CA GLU A 226 51.08 -5.59 -18.69
C GLU A 226 52.17 -6.58 -18.23
N TRP A 227 52.80 -6.31 -17.09
CA TRP A 227 53.75 -7.25 -16.49
C TRP A 227 53.07 -8.58 -16.12
N ALA A 228 51.90 -8.53 -15.48
CA ALA A 228 51.18 -9.71 -15.03
C ALA A 228 50.71 -10.60 -16.20
N ILE A 229 50.32 -10.01 -17.33
CA ILE A 229 50.05 -10.76 -18.57
C ILE A 229 51.34 -11.39 -19.10
N ARG A 230 52.42 -10.61 -19.21
CA ARG A 230 53.70 -11.05 -19.80
C ARG A 230 54.31 -12.25 -19.09
N VAL A 231 54.20 -12.30 -17.76
CA VAL A 231 54.74 -13.41 -16.94
C VAL A 231 53.75 -14.56 -16.77
N GLY A 232 52.56 -14.48 -17.37
CA GLY A 232 51.54 -15.53 -17.28
C GLY A 232 50.83 -15.60 -15.93
N LEU A 233 50.88 -14.54 -15.13
CA LEU A 233 50.27 -14.49 -13.80
C LEU A 233 48.73 -14.52 -13.87
N PHE A 234 48.14 -13.89 -14.90
CA PHE A 234 46.71 -13.91 -15.17
C PHE A 234 46.41 -14.61 -16.50
N ALA A 235 45.45 -15.54 -16.49
CA ALA A 235 45.05 -16.31 -17.67
C ALA A 235 43.75 -15.81 -18.34
N GLY A 236 42.98 -14.93 -17.68
CA GLY A 236 41.67 -14.47 -18.15
C GLY A 236 40.57 -15.54 -18.12
N ASN A 237 39.37 -15.23 -18.63
CA ASN A 237 38.25 -16.19 -18.73
C ASN A 237 37.74 -16.43 -20.17
N GLY A 238 38.49 -16.04 -21.19
CA GLY A 238 38.09 -16.20 -22.59
C GLY A 238 38.38 -14.95 -23.40
N THR A 239 37.47 -14.59 -24.31
CA THR A 239 37.60 -13.42 -25.18
C THR A 239 36.42 -12.47 -25.03
N THR A 240 36.68 -11.16 -25.15
CA THR A 240 35.66 -10.11 -25.26
C THR A 240 34.94 -10.19 -26.61
N ALA A 241 33.86 -9.40 -26.79
CA ALA A 241 33.03 -9.42 -28.01
C ALA A 241 33.79 -9.03 -29.30
N ASP A 242 34.89 -8.29 -29.16
CA ASP A 242 35.83 -7.89 -30.22
C ASP A 242 37.00 -8.86 -30.40
N GLY A 243 37.00 -10.00 -29.71
CA GLY A 243 37.96 -11.10 -29.89
C GLY A 243 39.27 -10.96 -29.10
N GLN A 244 39.42 -9.93 -28.26
CA GLN A 244 40.59 -9.77 -27.40
C GLN A 244 40.51 -10.67 -26.17
N PRO A 245 41.63 -11.10 -25.56
CA PRO A 245 41.59 -11.83 -24.29
C PRO A 245 40.89 -11.01 -23.19
N ASN A 246 39.93 -11.63 -22.49
CA ASN A 246 39.19 -11.01 -21.40
C ASN A 246 39.83 -11.36 -20.06
N TYR A 247 40.34 -10.35 -19.36
CA TYR A 247 41.01 -10.50 -18.07
C TYR A 247 40.12 -10.09 -16.89
N MET A 248 38.92 -9.55 -17.14
CA MET A 248 37.94 -9.17 -16.12
C MET A 248 38.51 -8.22 -15.07
N TRP A 249 39.18 -7.14 -15.48
CA TRP A 249 39.97 -6.29 -14.56
C TRP A 249 39.14 -5.65 -13.44
N ALA A 250 37.87 -5.37 -13.69
CA ALA A 250 36.95 -4.80 -12.72
C ALA A 250 36.29 -5.85 -11.80
N SER A 251 36.48 -7.15 -12.07
CA SER A 251 35.88 -8.23 -11.27
C SER A 251 36.59 -8.43 -9.93
N PRO A 252 35.85 -8.68 -8.83
CA PRO A 252 36.46 -9.00 -7.54
C PRO A 252 37.28 -10.30 -7.56
N LEU A 253 38.44 -10.30 -6.88
CA LEU A 253 39.28 -11.48 -6.68
C LEU A 253 38.72 -12.37 -5.56
N THR A 254 38.49 -13.66 -5.82
CA THR A 254 38.11 -14.61 -4.76
C THR A 254 39.32 -15.04 -3.93
N ARG A 255 39.07 -15.52 -2.70
CA ARG A 255 40.15 -16.04 -1.83
C ARG A 255 40.86 -17.25 -2.46
N GLU A 256 40.16 -18.08 -3.22
CA GLU A 256 40.74 -19.21 -3.94
C GLU A 256 41.66 -18.75 -5.07
N GLN A 257 41.22 -17.76 -5.87
CA GLN A 257 42.07 -17.16 -6.90
C GLN A 257 43.32 -16.51 -6.29
N ALA A 258 43.16 -15.79 -5.17
CA ALA A 258 44.29 -15.21 -4.45
C ALA A 258 45.27 -16.29 -3.94
N ALA A 259 44.76 -17.38 -3.34
CA ALA A 259 45.58 -18.50 -2.90
C ALA A 259 46.35 -19.15 -4.05
N GLN A 260 45.70 -19.32 -5.21
CA GLN A 260 46.34 -19.84 -6.42
C GLN A 260 47.45 -18.92 -6.94
N LEU A 261 47.24 -17.60 -6.88
CA LEU A 261 48.27 -16.61 -7.24
C LEU A 261 49.47 -16.69 -6.30
N PHE A 262 49.24 -16.74 -4.98
CA PHE A 262 50.32 -16.88 -4.00
C PHE A 262 51.06 -18.21 -4.11
N TYR A 263 50.35 -19.30 -4.37
CA TYR A 263 50.97 -20.61 -4.56
C TYR A 263 51.90 -20.63 -5.77
N ARG A 264 51.46 -20.10 -6.92
CA ARG A 264 52.32 -19.98 -8.12
C ARG A 264 53.54 -19.11 -7.85
N PHE A 265 53.34 -17.96 -7.22
CA PHE A 265 54.44 -17.09 -6.82
C PHE A 265 55.45 -17.83 -5.93
N ALA A 266 54.97 -18.61 -4.95
CA ALA A 266 55.81 -19.39 -4.07
C ALA A 266 56.62 -20.47 -4.82
N GLN A 267 56.01 -21.19 -5.76
CA GLN A 267 56.70 -22.18 -6.60
C GLN A 267 57.82 -21.54 -7.44
N ASP A 268 57.53 -20.41 -8.10
CA ASP A 268 58.50 -19.72 -8.96
C ASP A 268 59.72 -19.20 -8.19
N HIS A 269 59.58 -18.99 -6.88
CA HIS A 269 60.64 -18.48 -6.01
C HIS A 269 61.22 -19.55 -5.07
N GLY A 270 60.85 -20.83 -5.25
CA GLY A 270 61.35 -21.95 -4.44
C GLY A 270 60.91 -21.91 -2.97
N LEU A 271 59.78 -21.27 -2.67
CA LEU A 271 59.20 -21.15 -1.34
C LEU A 271 58.15 -22.24 -1.03
N ALA A 272 57.70 -22.96 -2.05
CA ALA A 272 56.74 -24.08 -1.98
C ALA A 272 57.07 -25.15 -3.02
#